data_AF-A0AAJ0LY05-F1
#
_entry.id   AF-A0AAJ0LY05-F1
#
_cell.length_a   1.000
_cell.length_b   1.000
_cell.length_c   1.000
_cell.angle_alpha   90.00
_cell.angle_beta   90.00
_cell.angle_gamma   90.00
#
_symmetry.space_group_name_H-M   'P 1'
#
loop_
_entity.id
_entity.type
_entity.pdbx_description
1 polymer ?
#
loop_
_entity_poly.entity_id
_entity_poly.type
_entity_poly.pdbx_seq_one_letter_code
_entity_poly.pdbx_strand_id
1 'polypeptide(L)'
;MLSPLLLLPLLFPPTHAGGINWDVYEYGVAPSFHWSRPFPDDGTEPGGFHVHCRASQTFRAKLFKLKDLPEPWPTGLAPWQGEIDGWLGLSSGRREYMGSWDGVDHKGEDREIVVMDWAEVPEGVRGWIAEQRQEEQQGGDEGNGRKENEKRWWFGVFEKKPRKEEGEKVGGTVGAAGSSASASVSEQGVEAEAQEKREIKDGDRIVVFPAGAAYEILPLWVAKGSGCERDFNNLAKYKPQAIDHAVVAWVVDHTKPHRDLGKRDMTFTVEAMSVTESEEGRHARLMWEKLHRTIKRNERRQQREERLKARREMEEGRVRDEL
;
A
#
# COMPACT_ATOMS: atom_id res chain seq x y z
N MET A 1 43.80 36.82 -33.22
CA MET A 1 43.04 35.62 -33.59
C MET A 1 42.90 34.74 -32.36
N LEU A 2 41.78 34.83 -31.65
CA LEU A 2 41.47 33.98 -30.49
C LEU A 2 39.97 33.66 -30.57
N SER A 3 39.69 32.38 -30.77
CA SER A 3 38.35 31.80 -30.91
C SER A 3 37.76 31.53 -29.52
N PRO A 4 36.45 31.73 -29.26
CA PRO A 4 35.83 31.27 -28.04
C PRO A 4 35.30 29.84 -28.21
N LEU A 5 35.79 28.92 -27.38
CA LEU A 5 35.22 27.58 -27.21
C LEU A 5 33.89 27.70 -26.45
N LEU A 6 32.81 27.31 -27.11
CA LEU A 6 31.50 27.06 -26.51
C LEU A 6 31.53 25.70 -25.79
N LEU A 7 31.38 25.70 -24.46
CA LEU A 7 31.05 24.51 -23.68
C LEU A 7 29.53 24.25 -23.78
N LEU A 8 29.14 23.15 -24.41
CA LEU A 8 27.80 22.59 -24.28
C LEU A 8 27.69 21.75 -23.00
N PRO A 9 26.66 21.93 -22.15
CA PRO A 9 26.36 21.00 -21.08
C PRO A 9 25.68 19.75 -21.66
N LEU A 10 26.32 18.60 -21.49
CA LEU A 10 25.70 17.29 -21.73
C LEU A 10 24.65 17.04 -20.63
N LEU A 11 23.39 17.30 -20.94
CA LEU A 11 22.25 16.81 -20.18
C LEU A 11 22.04 15.33 -20.53
N PHE A 12 22.58 14.42 -19.71
CA PHE A 12 22.15 13.03 -19.74
C PHE A 12 20.85 12.91 -18.95
N PRO A 13 19.77 12.34 -19.54
CA PRO A 13 18.59 12.00 -18.75
C PRO A 13 18.95 10.91 -17.73
N PRO A 14 18.30 10.89 -16.55
CA PRO A 14 18.48 9.81 -15.59
C PRO A 14 18.00 8.51 -16.25
N THR A 15 18.93 7.59 -16.50
CA THR A 15 18.59 6.21 -16.84
C THR A 15 17.97 5.59 -15.59
N HIS A 16 16.64 5.44 -15.58
CA HIS A 16 15.96 4.59 -14.61
C HIS A 16 16.37 3.14 -14.92
N ALA A 17 17.39 2.67 -14.22
CA ALA A 17 17.72 1.26 -14.19
C ALA A 17 16.53 0.54 -13.55
N GLY A 18 15.74 -0.15 -14.37
CA GLY A 18 14.79 -1.15 -13.89
C GLY A 18 15.57 -2.29 -13.24
N GLY A 19 15.97 -2.08 -11.98
CA GLY A 19 16.57 -3.10 -11.15
C GLY A 19 15.51 -4.15 -10.86
N ILE A 20 15.78 -5.40 -11.18
CA ILE A 20 14.96 -6.53 -10.72
C ILE A 20 14.97 -6.48 -9.19
N ASN A 21 13.80 -6.29 -8.58
CA ASN A 21 13.67 -6.40 -7.13
C ASN A 21 13.76 -7.87 -6.73
N TRP A 22 14.94 -8.31 -6.31
CA TRP A 22 15.19 -9.71 -5.91
C TRP A 22 14.34 -10.14 -4.71
N ASP A 23 13.93 -9.21 -3.85
CA ASP A 23 13.11 -9.49 -2.67
C ASP A 23 11.76 -10.13 -3.04
N VAL A 24 11.23 -9.83 -4.24
CA VAL A 24 9.99 -10.42 -4.76
C VAL A 24 10.12 -11.94 -4.89
N TYR A 25 11.30 -12.44 -5.29
CA TYR A 25 11.54 -13.87 -5.44
C TYR A 25 11.84 -14.57 -4.11
N GLU A 26 12.50 -13.87 -3.20
CA GLU A 26 12.91 -14.42 -1.90
C GLU A 26 11.76 -14.52 -0.91
N TYR A 27 10.97 -13.44 -0.78
CA TYR A 27 9.94 -13.33 0.25
C TYR A 27 8.52 -13.54 -0.28
N GLY A 28 8.31 -13.26 -1.56
CA GLY A 28 7.00 -13.29 -2.22
C GLY A 28 6.19 -12.01 -2.00
N VAL A 29 5.21 -11.81 -2.88
CA VAL A 29 4.23 -10.70 -2.79
C VAL A 29 3.06 -11.16 -1.91
N ALA A 30 2.58 -10.26 -1.05
CA ALA A 30 1.39 -10.49 -0.23
C ALA A 30 0.20 -10.86 -1.14
N PRO A 31 -0.50 -11.98 -0.88
CA PRO A 31 -1.65 -12.41 -1.69
C PRO A 31 -2.70 -11.32 -1.95
N SER A 32 -2.94 -10.46 -0.96
CA SER A 32 -3.87 -9.32 -1.02
C SER A 32 -3.37 -8.13 -1.85
N PHE A 33 -2.09 -8.11 -2.24
CA PHE A 33 -1.52 -7.02 -3.03
C PHE A 33 -1.80 -7.26 -4.53
N HIS A 34 -2.56 -6.34 -5.13
CA HIS A 34 -3.05 -6.47 -6.51
C HIS A 34 -2.64 -5.29 -7.41
N TRP A 35 -1.80 -4.40 -6.90
CA TRP A 35 -1.37 -3.23 -7.63
C TRP A 35 -0.13 -3.53 -8.46
N SER A 36 -0.13 -2.99 -9.65
CA SER A 36 1.00 -3.04 -10.57
C SER A 36 0.98 -1.75 -11.36
N ARG A 37 2.15 -1.31 -11.85
CA ARG A 37 2.21 -0.16 -12.73
C ARG A 37 1.33 -0.42 -13.95
N PRO A 38 0.31 0.41 -14.23
CA PRO A 38 -0.69 0.10 -15.25
C PRO A 38 -0.17 0.26 -16.69
N PHE A 39 0.95 0.97 -16.86
CA PHE A 39 1.53 1.28 -18.18
C PHE A 39 3.02 1.00 -18.20
N PRO A 40 3.57 0.56 -19.36
CA PRO A 40 5.00 0.31 -19.52
C PRO A 40 5.85 1.60 -19.42
N ASP A 41 7.13 1.42 -19.09
CA ASP A 41 8.12 2.50 -18.89
C ASP A 41 8.72 3.00 -20.21
N ASP A 42 8.30 2.44 -21.34
CA ASP A 42 8.81 2.73 -22.68
C ASP A 42 8.41 4.12 -23.22
N GLY A 43 7.69 4.89 -22.41
CA GLY A 43 7.25 6.24 -22.77
C GLY A 43 6.13 6.24 -23.81
N THR A 44 5.53 5.08 -24.12
CA THR A 44 4.23 5.10 -24.77
C THR A 44 3.23 5.69 -23.79
N GLU A 45 2.75 6.91 -24.11
CA GLU A 45 1.57 7.50 -23.47
C GLU A 45 0.50 6.41 -23.37
N PRO A 46 -0.25 6.33 -22.24
CA PRO A 46 -0.91 5.12 -21.79
C PRO A 46 -1.61 4.40 -22.94
N GLY A 47 -0.94 3.36 -23.43
CA GLY A 47 -1.23 2.80 -24.75
C GLY A 47 -2.67 2.33 -24.82
N GLY A 48 -3.45 2.93 -25.72
CA GLY A 48 -4.86 2.60 -25.87
C GLY A 48 -5.82 3.29 -24.89
N PHE A 49 -5.39 4.27 -24.12
CA PHE A 49 -6.26 5.06 -23.23
C PHE A 49 -6.14 6.56 -23.47
N HIS A 50 -7.28 7.27 -23.36
CA HIS A 50 -7.31 8.72 -23.27
C HIS A 50 -7.20 9.14 -21.81
N VAL A 51 -6.19 9.95 -21.50
CA VAL A 51 -6.00 10.56 -20.18
C VAL A 51 -6.81 11.85 -20.13
N HIS A 52 -7.85 11.87 -19.30
CA HIS A 52 -8.60 13.11 -19.03
C HIS A 52 -7.88 14.00 -18.04
N CYS A 53 -7.18 13.36 -17.09
CA CYS A 53 -6.50 14.07 -16.03
C CYS A 53 -5.30 13.29 -15.55
N ARG A 54 -4.27 14.05 -15.14
CA ARG A 54 -3.02 13.54 -14.59
C ARG A 54 -2.58 14.48 -13.49
N ALA A 55 -2.30 13.93 -12.32
CA ALA A 55 -1.68 14.67 -11.22
C ALA A 55 -0.63 13.82 -10.53
N SER A 56 0.42 14.48 -10.06
CA SER A 56 1.51 13.84 -9.35
C SER A 56 1.94 14.73 -8.18
N GLN A 57 2.25 14.12 -7.05
CA GLN A 57 2.74 14.82 -5.87
C GLN A 57 3.73 13.96 -5.10
N THR A 58 4.77 14.61 -4.58
CA THR A 58 5.79 13.98 -3.74
C THR A 58 5.53 14.29 -2.27
N PHE A 59 5.63 13.25 -1.44
CA PHE A 59 5.43 13.32 0.00
C PHE A 59 6.70 12.93 0.74
N ARG A 60 6.88 13.51 1.92
CA ARG A 60 7.98 13.17 2.82
C ARG A 60 7.47 12.25 3.91
N ALA A 61 8.25 11.23 4.22
CA ALA A 61 7.93 10.27 5.26
C ALA A 61 9.21 9.76 5.90
N LYS A 62 9.06 8.87 6.88
CA LYS A 62 10.14 8.07 7.44
C LYS A 62 9.80 6.60 7.29
N LEU A 63 10.79 5.80 6.90
CA LEU A 63 10.63 4.35 6.76
C LEU A 63 11.39 3.65 7.88
N PHE A 64 10.66 2.87 8.66
CA PHE A 64 11.20 2.06 9.75
C PHE A 64 10.96 0.58 9.45
N LYS A 65 11.78 -0.28 10.03
CA LYS A 65 11.53 -1.72 10.10
C LYS A 65 10.95 -2.07 11.46
N LEU A 66 10.27 -3.21 11.57
CA LEU A 66 9.74 -3.65 12.86
C LEU A 66 10.85 -3.87 13.92
N LYS A 67 12.06 -4.27 13.52
CA LYS A 67 13.23 -4.31 14.43
C LYS A 67 13.64 -2.96 15.00
N ASP A 68 13.22 -1.86 14.38
CA ASP A 68 13.51 -0.51 14.87
C ASP A 68 12.51 -0.05 15.94
N LEU A 69 11.40 -0.78 16.15
CA LEU A 69 10.40 -0.42 17.15
C LEU A 69 10.96 -0.24 18.56
N PRO A 70 11.83 -1.12 19.11
CA PRO A 70 12.39 -0.92 20.44
C PRO A 70 13.44 0.19 20.54
N GLU A 71 13.93 0.75 19.43
CA GLU A 71 14.93 1.82 19.46
C GLU A 71 14.30 3.19 19.78
N PRO A 72 15.03 4.08 20.47
CA PRO A 72 14.55 5.43 20.75
C PRO A 72 14.46 6.28 19.48
N TRP A 73 13.62 7.31 19.52
CA TRP A 73 13.57 8.31 18.47
C TRP A 73 14.91 9.06 18.35
N PRO A 74 15.45 9.34 17.15
CA PRO A 74 14.81 9.27 15.83
C PRO A 74 15.10 8.00 15.00
N THR A 75 15.90 7.06 15.50
CA THR A 75 16.26 5.84 14.76
C THR A 75 15.22 4.74 14.88
N GLY A 76 14.39 4.80 15.94
CA GLY A 76 13.27 3.91 16.17
C GLY A 76 12.00 4.59 16.70
N LEU A 77 11.06 3.76 17.15
CA LEU A 77 9.70 4.15 17.55
C LEU A 77 9.32 3.64 18.96
N ALA A 78 10.31 3.49 19.87
CA ALA A 78 10.10 2.95 21.21
C ALA A 78 8.90 3.55 21.96
N PRO A 79 8.63 4.87 21.88
CA PRO A 79 7.47 5.42 22.55
C PRO A 79 6.14 4.81 22.07
N TRP A 80 6.00 4.37 20.82
CA TRP A 80 4.76 3.84 20.24
C TRP A 80 4.76 2.33 20.02
N GLN A 81 5.79 1.62 20.47
CA GLN A 81 5.97 0.20 20.17
C GLN A 81 4.74 -0.64 20.53
N GLY A 82 4.26 -0.52 21.77
CA GLY A 82 3.14 -1.35 22.25
C GLY A 82 1.84 -1.09 21.47
N GLU A 83 1.57 0.17 21.12
CA GLU A 83 0.40 0.54 20.34
C GLU A 83 0.51 0.09 18.87
N ILE A 84 1.69 0.20 18.26
CA ILE A 84 1.95 -0.26 16.89
C ILE A 84 1.85 -1.79 16.82
N ASP A 85 2.45 -2.53 17.75
CA ASP A 85 2.40 -3.99 17.79
C ASP A 85 0.96 -4.50 17.95
N GLY A 86 0.19 -3.89 18.86
CA GLY A 86 -1.22 -4.22 19.07
C GLY A 86 -2.09 -3.86 17.87
N TRP A 87 -1.84 -2.73 17.21
CA TRP A 87 -2.57 -2.28 16.03
C TRP A 87 -2.30 -3.14 14.79
N LEU A 88 -1.03 -3.46 14.53
CA LEU A 88 -0.62 -4.38 13.47
C LEU A 88 -1.13 -5.80 13.72
N GLY A 89 -1.42 -6.15 14.97
CA GLY A 89 -1.94 -7.46 15.36
C GLY A 89 -0.92 -8.58 15.14
N LEU A 90 0.38 -8.24 15.14
CA LEU A 90 1.50 -9.16 14.82
C LEU A 90 1.48 -10.43 15.68
N SER A 91 1.14 -10.29 16.97
CA SER A 91 1.05 -11.39 17.92
C SER A 91 -0.18 -12.28 17.71
N SER A 92 -1.20 -11.77 17.04
CA SER A 92 -2.47 -12.47 16.87
C SER A 92 -2.55 -13.26 15.58
N GLY A 93 -1.69 -12.98 14.59
CA GLY A 93 -1.70 -13.64 13.27
C GLY A 93 -3.00 -13.45 12.47
N ARG A 94 -3.94 -12.63 12.96
CA ARG A 94 -5.29 -12.48 12.38
C ARG A 94 -5.34 -11.64 11.11
N ARG A 95 -4.22 -11.06 10.68
CA ARG A 95 -4.20 -10.07 9.60
C ARG A 95 -3.00 -10.25 8.68
N GLU A 96 -3.28 -10.33 7.39
CA GLU A 96 -2.27 -10.44 6.34
C GLU A 96 -1.61 -9.08 6.07
N TYR A 97 -0.30 -8.98 6.31
CA TYR A 97 0.46 -7.76 6.12
C TYR A 97 0.50 -7.35 4.64
N MET A 98 0.17 -6.08 4.30
CA MET A 98 0.11 -5.62 2.91
C MET A 98 1.48 -5.44 2.22
N GLY A 99 2.57 -5.62 2.96
CA GLY A 99 3.92 -5.58 2.41
C GLY A 99 4.47 -4.17 2.15
N SER A 100 5.59 -4.15 1.44
CA SER A 100 6.34 -2.95 1.02
C SER A 100 5.66 -2.23 -0.15
N TRP A 101 6.34 -1.26 -0.78
CA TRP A 101 5.86 -0.54 -1.96
C TRP A 101 5.59 -1.45 -3.18
N ASP A 102 6.25 -2.60 -3.23
CA ASP A 102 6.05 -3.64 -4.26
C ASP A 102 5.15 -4.79 -3.76
N GLY A 103 4.51 -4.62 -2.59
CA GLY A 103 3.69 -5.64 -1.96
C GLY A 103 4.47 -6.80 -1.33
N VAL A 104 5.80 -6.69 -1.21
CA VAL A 104 6.63 -7.77 -0.64
C VAL A 104 6.44 -7.83 0.87
N ASP A 105 6.10 -9.00 1.41
CA ASP A 105 6.09 -9.23 2.86
C ASP A 105 7.43 -9.86 3.28
N HIS A 106 8.37 -9.03 3.74
CA HIS A 106 9.67 -9.48 4.26
C HIS A 106 9.57 -10.36 5.52
N LYS A 107 8.38 -10.46 6.14
CA LYS A 107 8.08 -11.23 7.36
C LYS A 107 8.91 -10.79 8.58
N GLY A 108 8.43 -11.19 9.75
CA GLY A 108 9.13 -10.98 11.01
C GLY A 108 9.53 -9.52 11.23
N GLU A 109 10.76 -9.30 11.68
CA GLU A 109 11.26 -7.98 12.07
C GLU A 109 11.71 -7.10 10.88
N ASP A 110 11.80 -7.66 9.68
CA ASP A 110 12.23 -6.93 8.48
C ASP A 110 11.07 -6.25 7.73
N ARG A 111 9.83 -6.46 8.16
CA ARG A 111 8.65 -5.74 7.66
C ARG A 111 8.83 -4.23 7.82
N GLU A 112 8.46 -3.50 6.79
CA GLU A 112 8.64 -2.05 6.71
C GLU A 112 7.34 -1.30 7.02
N ILE A 113 7.42 -0.29 7.88
CA ILE A 113 6.33 0.63 8.21
C ILE A 113 6.73 2.06 7.84
N VAL A 114 5.78 2.78 7.25
CA VAL A 114 5.90 4.19 6.89
C VAL A 114 5.30 5.02 8.01
N VAL A 115 6.02 6.06 8.43
CA VAL A 115 5.58 7.02 9.44
C VAL A 115 5.58 8.40 8.81
N MET A 116 4.48 9.13 8.99
CA MET A 116 4.32 10.51 8.54
C MET A 116 3.76 11.38 9.65
N ASP A 117 4.15 12.66 9.64
CA ASP A 117 3.48 13.67 10.44
C ASP A 117 2.06 13.86 9.93
N TRP A 118 1.08 13.81 10.83
CA TRP A 118 -0.34 13.91 10.44
C TRP A 118 -0.65 15.22 9.69
N ALA A 119 0.03 16.30 10.02
CA ALA A 119 -0.09 17.58 9.32
C ALA A 119 0.40 17.55 7.85
N GLU A 120 1.29 16.63 7.48
CA GLU A 120 1.77 16.45 6.10
C GLU A 120 0.88 15.52 5.27
N VAL A 121 -0.08 14.84 5.91
CA VAL A 121 -1.03 13.95 5.23
C VAL A 121 -2.13 14.78 4.54
N PRO A 122 -2.43 14.54 3.25
CA PRO A 122 -3.48 15.24 2.52
C PRO A 122 -4.84 15.16 3.21
N GLU A 123 -5.62 16.24 3.17
CA GLU A 123 -6.94 16.31 3.82
C GLU A 123 -7.90 15.19 3.37
N GLY A 124 -7.90 14.82 2.08
CA GLY A 124 -8.73 13.72 1.58
C GLY A 124 -8.39 12.39 2.25
N VAL A 125 -7.10 12.11 2.44
CA VAL A 125 -6.62 10.92 3.16
C VAL A 125 -6.99 10.99 4.64
N ARG A 126 -6.82 12.16 5.28
CA ARG A 126 -7.18 12.35 6.69
C ARG A 126 -8.67 12.16 6.95
N GLY A 127 -9.51 12.72 6.08
CA GLY A 127 -10.97 12.57 6.13
C GLY A 127 -11.37 11.10 5.99
N TRP A 128 -10.83 10.41 4.98
CA TRP A 128 -11.10 8.98 4.79
C TRP A 128 -10.68 8.13 5.99
N ILE A 129 -9.48 8.35 6.55
CA ILE A 129 -9.01 7.62 7.75
C ILE A 129 -9.97 7.87 8.94
N ALA A 130 -10.46 9.10 9.11
CA ALA A 130 -11.39 9.44 10.18
C ALA A 130 -12.76 8.77 10.00
N GLU A 131 -13.30 8.74 8.77
CA GLU A 131 -14.56 8.05 8.43
C GLU A 131 -14.48 6.56 8.74
N GLN A 132 -13.41 5.90 8.27
CA GLN A 132 -13.20 4.48 8.54
C GLN A 132 -13.20 4.19 10.05
N ARG A 133 -12.50 5.00 10.84
CA ARG A 133 -12.49 4.87 12.32
C ARG A 133 -13.87 5.03 12.96
N GLN A 134 -14.75 5.86 12.40
CA GLN A 134 -16.12 6.01 12.92
C GLN A 134 -16.97 4.78 12.60
N GLU A 135 -16.81 4.19 11.42
CA GLU A 135 -17.49 2.95 11.02
C GLU A 135 -17.09 1.77 11.92
N GLU A 136 -15.81 1.65 12.33
CA GLU A 136 -15.38 0.62 13.32
C GLU A 136 -16.15 0.71 14.63
N GLN A 137 -16.41 1.94 15.08
CA GLN A 137 -17.01 2.22 16.39
C GLN A 137 -18.53 1.99 16.37
N GLN A 138 -19.19 2.31 15.26
CA GLN A 138 -20.64 2.17 15.12
C GLN A 138 -21.06 0.73 14.77
N GLY A 139 -20.22 -0.05 14.07
CA GLY A 139 -20.50 -1.44 13.71
C GLY A 139 -20.37 -2.47 14.85
N GLY A 140 -20.35 -2.02 16.11
CA GLY A 140 -20.04 -2.86 17.27
C GLY A 140 -21.23 -3.54 17.96
N ASP A 141 -22.49 -3.21 17.64
CA ASP A 141 -23.62 -3.52 18.55
C ASP A 141 -24.81 -4.30 17.94
N GLU A 142 -24.82 -4.61 16.64
CA GLU A 142 -25.94 -5.39 16.05
C GLU A 142 -25.57 -6.86 15.82
N GLY A 143 -25.66 -7.65 16.89
CA GLY A 143 -26.51 -8.84 17.00
C GLY A 143 -26.52 -9.94 15.93
N ASN A 144 -25.57 -10.03 15.00
CA ASN A 144 -25.47 -11.19 14.11
C ASN A 144 -24.01 -11.55 13.80
N GLY A 145 -23.60 -12.71 14.32
CA GLY A 145 -22.41 -13.49 13.94
C GLY A 145 -21.40 -12.81 13.02
N ARG A 146 -20.52 -12.01 13.63
CA ARG A 146 -19.33 -11.39 13.07
C ARG A 146 -18.53 -12.41 12.24
N LYS A 147 -18.78 -12.49 10.92
CA LYS A 147 -17.67 -12.76 10.01
C LYS A 147 -16.69 -11.63 10.27
N GLU A 148 -15.49 -12.01 10.64
CA GLU A 148 -14.42 -11.16 11.13
C GLU A 148 -14.36 -9.84 10.35
N ASN A 149 -14.05 -8.73 11.03
CA ASN A 149 -13.71 -7.46 10.37
C ASN A 149 -12.38 -7.66 9.60
N GLU A 150 -12.39 -8.47 8.55
CA GLU A 150 -11.28 -8.75 7.63
C GLU A 150 -10.81 -7.47 6.92
N LYS A 151 -11.66 -6.44 6.88
CA LYS A 151 -11.36 -5.12 6.33
C LYS A 151 -11.10 -4.06 7.40
N ARG A 152 -10.25 -4.37 8.38
CA ARG A 152 -9.58 -3.28 9.10
C ARG A 152 -8.68 -2.56 8.09
N TRP A 153 -8.68 -1.23 8.07
CA TRP A 153 -7.75 -0.41 7.26
C TRP A 153 -6.38 -0.34 7.92
N TRP A 154 -5.35 -0.12 7.12
CA TRP A 154 -3.94 -0.21 7.53
C TRP A 154 -3.32 1.15 7.89
N PHE A 155 -4.13 2.06 8.41
CA PHE A 155 -3.67 3.35 8.93
C PHE A 155 -3.90 3.47 10.45
N GLY A 156 -2.81 3.52 11.22
CA GLY A 156 -2.82 3.80 12.65
C GLY A 156 -2.49 5.27 12.91
N VAL A 157 -3.29 5.97 13.69
CA VAL A 157 -3.05 7.38 14.05
C VAL A 157 -2.74 7.46 15.54
N PHE A 158 -1.58 8.00 15.87
CA PHE A 158 -1.06 8.08 17.24
C PHE A 158 -0.68 9.51 17.61
N GLU A 159 -0.74 9.83 18.89
CA GLU A 159 -0.31 11.12 19.41
C GLU A 159 1.21 11.17 19.57
N LYS A 160 1.80 12.32 19.25
CA LYS A 160 3.21 12.59 19.48
C LYS A 160 3.44 12.68 20.99
N LYS A 161 4.15 11.69 21.53
CA LYS A 161 4.49 11.69 22.95
C LYS A 161 5.46 12.85 23.23
N PRO A 162 5.23 13.68 24.26
CA PRO A 162 6.16 14.74 24.60
C PRO A 162 7.54 14.13 24.86
N ARG A 163 8.57 14.78 24.32
CA ARG A 163 9.97 14.39 24.48
C ARG A 163 10.41 14.70 25.92
N LYS A 164 9.97 13.92 26.91
CA LYS A 164 10.49 14.03 28.28
C LYS A 164 10.72 12.65 28.88
N GLU A 165 11.95 12.52 29.36
CA GLU A 165 12.51 11.66 30.41
C GLU A 165 11.82 10.33 30.70
N GLU A 166 12.66 9.29 30.64
CA GLU A 166 12.47 7.91 31.11
C GLU A 166 11.28 7.70 32.06
N GLY A 167 10.35 6.83 31.67
CA GLY A 167 9.70 5.96 32.66
C GLY A 167 8.18 5.85 32.66
N GLU A 168 7.43 6.62 31.87
CA GLU A 168 5.95 6.52 31.90
C GLU A 168 5.40 5.65 30.75
N LYS A 169 4.90 4.46 31.12
CA LYS A 169 4.16 3.57 30.21
C LYS A 169 2.80 4.20 29.88
N VAL A 170 2.47 4.26 28.60
CA VAL A 170 1.27 4.92 28.10
C VAL A 170 0.05 3.99 28.09
N GLY A 171 -1.10 4.55 28.46
CA GLY A 171 -2.41 3.99 28.16
C GLY A 171 -2.74 4.16 26.68
N GLY A 172 -3.04 3.04 26.02
CA GLY A 172 -3.34 3.01 24.59
C GLY A 172 -4.58 3.83 24.22
N THR A 173 -4.80 3.90 22.90
CA THR A 173 -6.03 4.30 22.18
C THR A 173 -7.15 4.82 23.08
N VAL A 174 -7.63 6.05 22.86
CA VAL A 174 -8.93 6.49 23.39
C VAL A 174 -10.02 5.58 22.79
N GLY A 175 -10.22 4.44 23.43
CA GLY A 175 -11.33 3.52 23.36
C GLY A 175 -12.07 3.64 24.68
N ALA A 176 -13.40 3.74 24.57
CA ALA A 176 -14.30 3.92 25.70
C ALA A 176 -14.12 2.83 26.76
N ALA A 177 -14.45 3.24 27.99
CA ALA A 177 -14.58 2.42 29.18
C ALA A 177 -15.14 1.01 28.90
N GLY A 178 -14.41 0.03 29.42
CA GLY A 178 -14.78 -1.38 29.33
C GLY A 178 -13.84 -2.24 30.14
N SER A 179 -13.65 -1.90 31.42
CA SER A 179 -13.04 -2.82 32.38
C SER A 179 -14.02 -3.06 33.52
N SER A 180 -14.79 -4.12 33.37
CA SER A 180 -15.37 -4.85 34.50
C SER A 180 -14.22 -5.43 35.33
N ALA A 181 -13.75 -4.67 36.30
CA ALA A 181 -12.97 -5.19 37.41
C ALA A 181 -13.79 -4.93 38.69
N SER A 182 -14.40 -6.00 39.18
CA SER A 182 -14.97 -6.07 40.51
C SER A 182 -13.90 -5.75 41.56
N ALA A 183 -13.99 -4.57 42.18
CA ALA A 183 -13.32 -4.29 43.45
C ALA A 183 -14.14 -3.28 44.25
N SER A 184 -14.67 -3.79 45.36
CA SER A 184 -15.18 -3.14 46.57
C SER A 184 -15.06 -1.61 46.68
N VAL A 185 -16.24 -1.02 46.84
CA VAL A 185 -16.61 0.24 47.49
C VAL A 185 -15.61 0.73 48.55
N SER A 186 -15.10 1.95 48.36
CA SER A 186 -14.98 2.93 49.45
C SER A 186 -15.15 4.34 48.88
N GLU A 187 -16.19 5.02 49.37
CA GLU A 187 -16.58 6.38 49.03
C GLU A 187 -15.64 7.38 49.71
N GLN A 188 -15.06 8.31 48.94
CA GLN A 188 -14.83 9.73 49.30
C GLN A 188 -13.88 10.39 48.28
N GLY A 189 -14.36 11.44 47.61
CA GLY A 189 -13.53 12.31 46.75
C GLY A 189 -14.07 12.44 45.33
N VAL A 190 -15.26 13.02 45.16
CA VAL A 190 -15.78 13.43 43.86
C VAL A 190 -15.08 14.72 43.46
N GLU A 191 -13.90 14.60 42.84
CA GLU A 191 -13.42 15.61 41.90
C GLU A 191 -13.68 15.11 40.49
N ALA A 192 -14.35 15.96 39.72
CA ALA A 192 -14.87 15.65 38.41
C ALA A 192 -13.75 15.31 37.43
N GLU A 193 -13.60 14.02 37.10
CA GLU A 193 -13.06 13.61 35.81
C GLU A 193 -14.09 13.90 34.71
N ALA A 194 -14.30 15.19 34.46
CA ALA A 194 -14.68 15.63 33.12
C ALA A 194 -13.49 15.29 32.23
N GLN A 195 -13.52 14.08 31.65
CA GLN A 195 -12.60 13.65 30.61
C GLN A 195 -12.87 14.52 29.38
N GLU A 196 -12.34 15.74 29.45
CA GLU A 196 -12.24 16.68 28.36
C GLU A 196 -11.58 15.92 27.21
N LYS A 197 -12.35 15.68 26.15
CA LYS A 197 -11.85 15.22 24.87
C LYS A 197 -10.94 16.33 24.35
N ARG A 198 -9.72 16.43 24.89
CA ARG A 198 -8.73 17.42 24.52
C ARG A 198 -8.59 17.31 23.01
N GLU A 199 -8.96 18.36 22.30
CA GLU A 199 -8.77 18.47 20.88
C GLU A 199 -7.26 18.49 20.63
N ILE A 200 -6.65 17.31 20.51
CA ILE A 200 -5.23 17.20 20.19
C ILE A 200 -5.07 17.77 18.79
N LYS A 201 -4.23 18.80 18.67
CA LYS A 201 -3.97 19.49 17.40
C LYS A 201 -3.39 18.49 16.40
N ASP A 202 -3.70 18.70 15.12
CA ASP A 202 -3.19 17.84 14.05
C ASP A 202 -1.65 17.78 14.00
N GLY A 203 -0.95 18.82 14.47
CA GLY A 203 0.52 18.84 14.53
C GLY A 203 1.13 17.86 15.54
N ASP A 204 0.34 17.44 16.52
CA ASP A 204 0.75 16.56 17.62
C ASP A 204 0.37 15.10 17.34
N ARG A 205 0.18 14.73 16.07
CA ARG A 205 -0.15 13.36 15.68
C ARG A 205 0.80 12.84 14.60
N ILE A 206 0.98 11.53 14.58
CA ILE A 206 1.64 10.78 13.51
C ILE A 206 0.66 9.75 12.95
N VAL A 207 0.84 9.43 11.68
CA VAL A 207 0.22 8.25 11.07
C VAL A 207 1.28 7.20 10.77
N VAL A 208 0.93 5.94 10.99
CA VAL A 208 1.76 4.78 10.71
C VAL A 208 0.97 3.84 9.81
N PHE A 209 1.60 3.37 8.74
CA PHE A 209 0.99 2.42 7.79
C PHE A 209 2.05 1.57 7.08
N PRO A 210 1.77 0.29 6.75
CA PRO A 210 2.56 -0.45 5.77
C PRO A 210 2.56 0.27 4.43
N ALA A 211 3.68 0.28 3.71
CA ALA A 211 3.77 0.95 2.40
C ALA A 211 2.70 0.45 1.41
N GLY A 212 2.45 -0.87 1.36
CA GLY A 212 1.44 -1.47 0.50
C GLY A 212 0.01 -0.98 0.79
N ALA A 213 -0.27 -0.50 2.01
CA ALA A 213 -1.59 0.03 2.38
C ALA A 213 -1.93 1.36 1.72
N ALA A 214 -0.92 2.14 1.33
CA ALA A 214 -1.14 3.41 0.62
C ALA A 214 -1.90 3.17 -0.69
N TYR A 215 -1.67 2.02 -1.33
CA TYR A 215 -2.27 1.65 -2.61
C TYR A 215 -3.79 1.58 -2.60
N GLU A 216 -4.44 1.35 -1.47
CA GLU A 216 -5.91 1.33 -1.38
C GLU A 216 -6.55 2.69 -1.62
N ILE A 217 -5.80 3.78 -1.38
CA ILE A 217 -6.33 5.15 -1.35
C ILE A 217 -5.46 6.17 -2.10
N LEU A 218 -4.52 5.74 -2.96
CA LEU A 218 -3.60 6.62 -3.68
C LEU A 218 -4.24 7.83 -4.37
N PRO A 219 -5.41 7.73 -5.02
CA PRO A 219 -6.04 8.90 -5.63
C PRO A 219 -6.31 10.05 -4.64
N LEU A 220 -6.64 9.73 -3.38
CA LEU A 220 -6.89 10.74 -2.34
C LEU A 220 -5.64 11.54 -1.96
N TRP A 221 -4.45 10.95 -2.16
CA TRP A 221 -3.19 11.62 -1.85
C TRP A 221 -2.97 12.82 -2.78
N VAL A 222 -3.34 12.69 -4.04
CA VAL A 222 -3.12 13.71 -5.08
C VAL A 222 -4.41 14.43 -5.49
N ALA A 223 -5.53 14.17 -4.82
CA ALA A 223 -6.83 14.72 -5.18
C ALA A 223 -6.84 16.25 -5.14
N LYS A 224 -6.47 16.83 -3.99
CA LYS A 224 -6.55 18.28 -3.74
C LYS A 224 -5.63 19.06 -4.68
N GLY A 225 -6.17 20.04 -5.41
CA GLY A 225 -5.40 20.90 -6.31
C GLY A 225 -5.04 20.28 -7.67
N SER A 226 -5.49 19.05 -7.96
CA SER A 226 -5.24 18.38 -9.25
C SER A 226 -6.11 18.88 -10.42
N GLY A 227 -7.16 19.65 -10.13
CA GLY A 227 -8.23 19.95 -11.08
C GLY A 227 -9.23 18.80 -11.30
N CYS A 228 -9.00 17.63 -10.68
CA CYS A 228 -9.77 16.39 -10.90
C CYS A 228 -10.25 15.76 -9.59
N GLU A 229 -10.40 16.60 -8.56
CA GLU A 229 -10.88 16.25 -7.23
C GLU A 229 -12.14 15.38 -7.28
N ARG A 230 -13.08 15.67 -8.18
CA ARG A 230 -14.32 14.89 -8.31
C ARG A 230 -14.09 13.42 -8.67
N ASP A 231 -13.12 13.15 -9.55
CA ASP A 231 -12.81 11.78 -9.95
C ASP A 231 -11.89 11.11 -8.93
N PHE A 232 -10.86 11.81 -8.43
CA PHE A 232 -9.91 11.26 -7.47
C PHE A 232 -10.49 11.00 -6.08
N ASN A 233 -11.49 11.78 -5.64
CA ASN A 233 -12.21 11.52 -4.39
C ASN A 233 -13.17 10.32 -4.49
N ASN A 234 -13.49 9.85 -5.71
CA ASN A 234 -14.38 8.71 -5.92
C ASN A 234 -13.59 7.40 -6.00
N LEU A 235 -13.30 6.82 -4.83
CA LEU A 235 -12.61 5.53 -4.72
C LEU A 235 -13.36 4.36 -5.40
N ALA A 236 -14.66 4.47 -5.70
CA ALA A 236 -15.37 3.41 -6.43
C ALA A 236 -14.89 3.25 -7.88
N LYS A 237 -14.42 4.35 -8.49
CA LYS A 237 -13.80 4.37 -9.81
C LYS A 237 -12.33 3.93 -9.80
N TYR A 238 -11.70 3.93 -8.64
CA TYR A 238 -10.31 3.55 -8.50
C TYR A 238 -10.13 2.04 -8.69
N LYS A 239 -9.20 1.66 -9.57
CA LYS A 239 -8.89 0.27 -9.90
C LYS A 239 -7.37 0.05 -9.96
N PRO A 240 -6.88 -1.16 -9.60
CA PRO A 240 -5.47 -1.49 -9.73
C PRO A 240 -4.96 -1.57 -11.18
N GLN A 241 -5.86 -1.79 -12.14
CA GLN A 241 -5.54 -1.88 -13.57
C GLN A 241 -6.35 -0.86 -14.36
N ALA A 242 -5.75 -0.33 -15.43
CA ALA A 242 -6.43 0.57 -16.35
C ALA A 242 -7.54 -0.17 -17.08
N ILE A 243 -8.78 0.28 -16.86
CA ILE A 243 -9.97 -0.15 -17.57
C ILE A 243 -10.73 1.09 -18.04
N ASP A 244 -11.78 0.87 -18.83
CA ASP A 244 -12.60 1.97 -19.33
C ASP A 244 -13.26 2.76 -18.18
N HIS A 245 -13.24 4.10 -18.29
CA HIS A 245 -13.74 5.05 -17.30
C HIS A 245 -13.23 4.85 -15.86
N ALA A 246 -11.96 4.44 -15.69
CA ALA A 246 -11.37 4.22 -14.37
C ALA A 246 -10.41 5.33 -13.93
N VAL A 247 -10.23 5.40 -12.61
CA VAL A 247 -9.10 6.09 -12.01
C VAL A 247 -8.03 5.06 -11.71
N VAL A 248 -6.79 5.36 -12.10
CA VAL A 248 -5.61 4.55 -11.78
C VAL A 248 -4.61 5.41 -11.04
N ALA A 249 -3.89 4.82 -10.10
CA ALA A 249 -2.87 5.51 -9.33
C ALA A 249 -1.81 4.52 -8.88
N TRP A 250 -0.57 4.98 -8.82
CA TRP A 250 0.58 4.18 -8.39
C TRP A 250 1.67 5.08 -7.81
N VAL A 251 2.60 4.48 -7.09
CA VAL A 251 3.82 5.16 -6.65
C VAL A 251 4.83 5.07 -7.79
N VAL A 252 5.25 6.23 -8.30
CA VAL A 252 6.17 6.34 -9.45
C VAL A 252 7.61 6.15 -9.01
N ASP A 253 7.96 6.74 -7.88
CA ASP A 253 9.30 6.73 -7.33
C ASP A 253 9.24 6.79 -5.82
N HIS A 254 10.17 6.13 -5.16
CA HIS A 254 10.40 6.26 -3.73
C HIS A 254 11.87 6.08 -3.39
N THR A 255 12.37 6.87 -2.43
CA THR A 255 13.75 6.78 -1.98
C THR A 255 13.88 5.77 -0.84
N LYS A 256 14.97 4.99 -0.85
CA LYS A 256 15.32 4.12 0.28
C LYS A 256 16.00 4.96 1.38
N PRO A 257 15.65 4.77 2.67
CA PRO A 257 16.30 5.51 3.76
C PRO A 257 17.78 5.14 3.86
N HIS A 258 18.63 6.13 4.16
CA HIS A 258 20.05 5.90 4.45
C HIS A 258 20.27 5.38 5.87
N ARG A 259 19.94 4.10 6.07
CA ARG A 259 19.91 3.47 7.40
C ARG A 259 21.28 3.42 8.08
N ASP A 260 22.34 3.21 7.30
CA ASP A 260 23.73 3.17 7.77
C ASP A 260 24.20 4.50 8.38
N LEU A 261 23.59 5.61 7.96
CA LEU A 261 23.86 6.95 8.48
C LEU A 261 22.91 7.35 9.63
N GLY A 262 22.11 6.40 10.14
CA GLY A 262 21.09 6.66 11.15
C GLY A 262 19.89 7.48 10.65
N LYS A 263 19.79 7.72 9.34
CA LYS A 263 18.68 8.46 8.74
C LYS A 263 17.56 7.50 8.36
N ARG A 264 16.33 7.92 8.63
CA ARG A 264 15.10 7.18 8.30
C ARG A 264 14.22 7.91 7.30
N ASP A 265 14.64 9.09 6.86
CA ASP A 265 13.87 9.92 5.94
C ASP A 265 13.76 9.25 4.57
N MET A 266 12.56 9.32 4.00
CA MET A 266 12.24 8.86 2.67
C MET A 266 11.29 9.85 2.00
N THR A 267 11.21 9.76 0.68
CA THR A 267 10.23 10.45 -0.14
C THR A 267 9.55 9.43 -1.03
N PHE A 268 8.28 9.65 -1.32
CA PHE A 268 7.57 8.85 -2.32
C PHE A 268 6.70 9.78 -3.17
N THR A 269 6.62 9.48 -4.46
CA THR A 269 5.86 10.25 -5.44
C THR A 269 4.68 9.42 -5.90
N VAL A 270 3.48 9.94 -5.67
CA VAL A 270 2.23 9.33 -6.12
C VAL A 270 1.81 10.01 -7.40
N GLU A 271 1.39 9.22 -8.39
CA GLU A 271 0.74 9.71 -9.59
C GLU A 271 -0.63 9.05 -9.75
N ALA A 272 -1.63 9.85 -10.10
CA ALA A 272 -2.97 9.38 -10.42
C ALA A 272 -3.44 9.94 -11.75
N MET A 273 -4.23 9.14 -12.46
CA MET A 273 -4.85 9.48 -13.73
C MET A 273 -6.30 9.07 -13.77
N SER A 274 -7.11 9.89 -14.44
CA SER A 274 -8.47 9.51 -14.87
C SER A 274 -8.39 9.14 -16.34
N VAL A 275 -8.72 7.89 -16.67
CA VAL A 275 -8.51 7.32 -18.00
C VAL A 275 -9.79 6.74 -18.59
N THR A 276 -9.90 6.81 -19.91
CA THR A 276 -10.94 6.10 -20.69
C THR A 276 -10.28 5.27 -21.77
N GLU A 277 -10.87 4.11 -22.08
CA GLU A 277 -10.33 3.27 -23.14
C GLU A 277 -10.58 3.97 -24.48
N SER A 278 -9.51 4.20 -25.25
CA SER A 278 -9.64 4.73 -26.61
C SER A 278 -10.24 3.66 -27.54
N GLU A 279 -10.86 4.06 -28.64
CA GLU A 279 -11.38 3.11 -29.63
C GLU A 279 -10.28 2.19 -30.17
N GLU A 280 -9.07 2.72 -30.39
CA GLU A 280 -7.91 1.94 -30.82
C GLU A 280 -7.47 0.92 -29.74
N GLY A 281 -7.39 1.35 -28.48
CA GLY A 281 -7.07 0.49 -27.35
C GLY A 281 -8.08 -0.64 -27.19
N ARG A 282 -9.38 -0.31 -27.29
CA ARG A 282 -10.47 -1.27 -27.25
C ARG A 282 -10.36 -2.29 -28.38
N HIS A 283 -10.09 -1.84 -29.60
CA HIS A 283 -9.88 -2.72 -30.75
C HIS A 283 -8.67 -3.62 -30.55
N ALA A 284 -7.54 -3.08 -30.08
CA ALA A 284 -6.33 -3.83 -29.79
C ALA A 284 -6.57 -4.91 -28.72
N ARG A 285 -7.25 -4.57 -27.62
CA ARG A 285 -7.61 -5.50 -26.56
C ARG A 285 -8.50 -6.63 -27.07
N LEU A 286 -9.56 -6.29 -27.82
CA LEU A 286 -10.46 -7.30 -28.40
C LEU A 286 -9.74 -8.22 -29.38
N MET A 287 -8.84 -7.69 -30.21
CA MET A 287 -8.00 -8.49 -31.09
C MET A 287 -7.06 -9.41 -30.30
N TRP A 288 -6.41 -8.89 -29.26
CA TRP A 288 -5.50 -9.65 -28.41
C TRP A 288 -6.22 -10.78 -27.65
N GLU A 289 -7.41 -10.51 -27.10
CA GLU A 289 -8.26 -11.52 -26.47
C GLU A 289 -8.67 -12.62 -27.46
N LYS A 290 -9.06 -12.26 -28.68
CA LYS A 290 -9.41 -13.21 -29.73
C LYS A 290 -8.21 -14.07 -30.13
N LEU A 291 -7.04 -13.46 -30.27
CA LEU A 291 -5.79 -14.15 -30.57
C LEU A 291 -5.42 -15.12 -29.44
N HIS A 292 -5.45 -14.68 -28.19
CA HIS A 292 -5.14 -15.51 -27.02
C HIS A 292 -6.10 -16.70 -26.87
N ARG A 293 -7.40 -16.49 -27.12
CA ARG A 293 -8.38 -17.58 -27.15
C ARG A 293 -8.05 -18.60 -28.25
N THR A 294 -7.56 -18.14 -29.39
CA THR A 294 -7.15 -19.01 -30.52
C THR A 294 -5.88 -19.79 -30.19
N ILE A 295 -4.86 -19.13 -29.65
CA ILE A 295 -3.60 -19.76 -29.21
C ILE A 295 -3.90 -20.84 -28.16
N LYS A 296 -4.65 -20.52 -27.10
CA LYS A 296 -5.03 -21.51 -26.06
C LYS A 296 -5.79 -22.70 -26.62
N ARG A 297 -6.63 -22.50 -27.64
CA ARG A 297 -7.34 -23.61 -28.32
C ARG A 297 -6.36 -24.48 -29.12
N ASN A 298 -5.41 -23.87 -29.82
CA ASN A 298 -4.38 -24.58 -30.58
C ASN A 298 -3.44 -25.38 -29.67
N GLU A 299 -2.97 -24.78 -28.57
CA GLU A 299 -2.16 -25.47 -27.55
C GLU A 299 -2.90 -26.68 -26.98
N ARG A 300 -4.18 -26.53 -26.63
CA ARG A 300 -5.01 -27.65 -26.15
C ARG A 300 -5.17 -28.74 -27.20
N ARG A 301 -5.23 -28.38 -28.49
CA ARG A 301 -5.30 -29.35 -29.59
C ARG A 301 -3.99 -30.10 -29.76
N GLN A 302 -2.86 -29.40 -29.77
CA GLN A 302 -1.53 -30.00 -29.84
C GLN A 302 -1.29 -30.95 -28.67
N GLN A 303 -1.58 -30.53 -27.44
CA GLN A 303 -1.47 -31.40 -26.26
C GLN A 303 -2.32 -32.66 -26.35
N ARG A 304 -3.50 -32.61 -26.99
CA ARG A 304 -4.34 -33.80 -27.21
C ARG A 304 -3.74 -34.72 -28.26
N GLU A 305 -3.24 -34.17 -29.36
CA GLU A 305 -2.58 -34.92 -30.43
C GLU A 305 -1.31 -35.60 -29.91
N GLU A 306 -0.50 -34.91 -29.10
CA GLU A 306 0.67 -35.49 -28.40
C GLU A 306 0.30 -36.62 -27.45
N ARG A 307 -0.75 -36.46 -26.63
CA ARG A 307 -1.24 -37.53 -25.74
C ARG A 307 -1.72 -38.75 -26.51
N LEU A 308 -2.42 -38.56 -27.63
CA LEU A 308 -2.87 -39.65 -28.49
C LEU A 308 -1.69 -40.36 -29.16
N LYS A 309 -0.68 -39.60 -29.61
CA LYS A 309 0.55 -40.16 -30.19
C LYS A 309 1.33 -40.96 -29.16
N ALA A 310 1.56 -40.42 -27.96
CA ALA A 310 2.23 -41.13 -26.87
C ALA A 310 1.47 -42.41 -26.46
N ARG A 311 0.13 -42.37 -26.45
CA ARG A 311 -0.67 -43.57 -26.20
C ARG A 311 -0.48 -44.63 -27.28
N ARG A 312 -0.45 -44.24 -28.56
CA ARG A 312 -0.20 -45.17 -29.68
C ARG A 312 1.23 -45.74 -29.61
N GLU A 313 2.23 -44.92 -29.34
CA GLU A 313 3.63 -45.37 -29.20
C GLU A 313 3.81 -46.36 -28.04
N MET A 314 3.14 -46.14 -26.90
CA MET A 314 3.14 -47.12 -25.78
C MET A 314 2.46 -48.44 -26.16
N GLU A 315 1.36 -48.38 -26.91
CA GLU A 315 0.64 -49.57 -27.38
C GLU A 315 1.48 -50.37 -28.39
N GLU A 316 2.11 -49.69 -29.35
CA GLU A 316 3.04 -50.29 -30.32
C GLU A 316 4.29 -50.88 -29.64
N GLY A 317 4.84 -50.20 -28.63
CA GLY A 317 5.95 -50.71 -27.82
C GLY A 317 5.58 -52.00 -27.07
N ARG A 318 4.39 -52.03 -26.47
CA ARG A 318 3.90 -53.23 -25.75
C ARG A 318 3.71 -54.43 -26.67
N VAL A 319 3.16 -54.22 -27.87
CA VAL A 319 2.99 -55.28 -28.88
C VAL A 319 4.34 -55.83 -29.33
N ARG A 320 5.38 -55.00 -29.40
CA ARG A 320 6.73 -55.42 -29.81
C ARG A 320 7.45 -56.25 -28.74
N ASP A 321 7.21 -55.98 -27.46
CA ASP A 321 7.78 -56.73 -26.34
C ASP A 321 7.09 -58.09 -26.11
N GLU A 322 5.89 -58.31 -26.66
CA GLU A 322 5.11 -59.56 -26.56
C GLU A 322 5.41 -60.59 -27.68
N LEU A 323 6.27 -60.26 -28.66
CA LEU A 323 6.66 -61.10 -29.82
C LEU A 323 8.08 -61.67 -29.69
#